data_AF-A0AA96CW14-F1
#
_entry.id   AF-A0AA96CW14-F1
#
_cell.length_a   1.000
_cell.length_b   1.000
_cell.length_c   1.000
_cell.angle_alpha   90.00
_cell.angle_beta   90.00
_cell.angle_gamma   90.00
#
_symmetry.space_group_name_H-M   'P 1'
#
loop_
_entity.id
_entity.type
_entity.pdbx_description
1 polymer ?
#
loop_
_entity_poly.entity_id
_entity_poly.type
_entity_poly.pdbx_seq_one_letter_code
_entity_poly.pdbx_strand_id
1 'polypeptide(L)'
;MFKIFLIISILFLNSFASDIKTIEYKGDIDLVLGDFSKSNLDTICGFSYPEIYKIWKKNPTFTSKDIENCSELLKEYLQSLGFYRAKIDYEIKNDIATINIFRNEAIKVSSIKVEDEYKKFVNFRKDEVFISSKFSESKKI
;
A
#
# COMPACT_ATOMS: atom_id res chain seq x y z
N MET A 1 -46.84 -10.61 8.76
CA MET A 1 -45.80 -11.64 8.54
C MET A 1 -44.88 -11.34 7.36
N PHE A 2 -45.37 -10.84 6.22
CA PHE A 2 -44.55 -10.49 5.05
C PHE A 2 -43.45 -9.44 5.30
N LYS A 3 -43.74 -8.41 6.12
CA LYS A 3 -42.75 -7.36 6.47
C LYS A 3 -41.55 -7.89 7.28
N ILE A 4 -41.79 -8.87 8.17
CA ILE A 4 -40.73 -9.48 8.99
C ILE A 4 -39.84 -10.36 8.11
N PHE A 5 -40.43 -11.10 7.17
CA PHE A 5 -39.69 -11.91 6.21
C PHE A 5 -38.76 -11.07 5.31
N LEU A 6 -39.21 -9.87 4.92
CA LEU A 6 -38.43 -8.93 4.11
C LEU A 6 -37.22 -8.35 4.88
N ILE A 7 -37.40 -8.01 6.17
CA ILE A 7 -36.31 -7.54 7.04
C ILE A 7 -35.28 -8.66 7.27
N ILE A 8 -35.73 -9.89 7.50
CA ILE A 8 -34.85 -11.06 7.66
C ILE A 8 -34.08 -11.34 6.37
N SER A 9 -34.72 -11.22 5.20
CA SER A 9 -34.07 -11.41 3.90
C SER A 9 -32.98 -10.37 3.61
N ILE A 10 -33.13 -9.12 4.05
CA ILE A 10 -32.12 -8.06 3.88
C ILE A 10 -30.91 -8.30 4.81
N LEU A 11 -31.12 -8.86 6.00
CA LEU A 11 -30.05 -9.19 6.94
C LEU A 11 -29.16 -10.34 6.44
N PHE A 12 -29.74 -11.35 5.77
CA PHE A 12 -28.97 -12.48 5.23
C PHE A 12 -28.15 -12.13 3.97
N LEU A 13 -28.58 -11.15 3.16
CA LEU A 13 -27.86 -10.74 1.96
C LEU A 13 -26.51 -10.07 2.25
N ASN A 14 -26.33 -9.48 3.44
CA ASN A 14 -25.08 -8.82 3.83
C ASN A 14 -24.04 -9.78 4.45
N SER A 15 -24.37 -11.08 4.61
CA SER A 15 -23.52 -12.03 5.35
C SER A 15 -22.58 -12.88 4.48
N PHE A 16 -22.44 -12.57 3.19
CA PHE A 16 -21.53 -13.27 2.27
C PHE A 16 -20.20 -12.54 2.02
N ALA A 17 -19.73 -11.74 2.98
CA ALA A 17 -18.34 -11.31 2.98
C ALA A 17 -17.47 -12.49 3.45
N SER A 18 -16.91 -13.25 2.51
CA SER A 18 -15.92 -14.29 2.80
C SER A 18 -14.68 -13.66 3.42
N ASP A 19 -14.30 -14.14 4.59
CA ASP A 19 -13.08 -13.72 5.28
C ASP A 19 -11.83 -14.14 4.50
N ILE A 20 -10.97 -13.17 4.20
CA ILE A 20 -9.70 -13.38 3.52
C ILE A 20 -8.67 -13.82 4.56
N LYS A 21 -8.05 -14.98 4.35
CA LYS A 21 -7.11 -15.58 5.31
C LYS A 21 -5.66 -15.41 4.91
N THR A 22 -5.43 -15.22 3.61
CA THR A 22 -4.08 -15.19 3.03
C THR A 22 -3.93 -13.99 2.11
N ILE A 23 -2.78 -13.32 2.22
CA ILE A 23 -2.38 -12.22 1.35
C ILE A 23 -1.10 -12.62 0.62
N GLU A 24 -1.15 -12.56 -0.70
CA GLU A 24 -0.04 -12.80 -1.61
C GLU A 24 0.31 -11.52 -2.36
N TYR A 25 1.60 -11.19 -2.43
CA TYR A 25 2.10 -10.12 -3.29
C TYR A 25 2.77 -10.73 -4.52
N LYS A 26 2.53 -10.16 -5.69
CA LYS A 26 3.12 -10.58 -6.97
C LYS A 26 3.61 -9.39 -7.79
N GLY A 27 4.46 -9.66 -8.77
CA GLY A 27 5.03 -8.65 -9.67
C GLY A 27 6.40 -8.17 -9.20
N ASP A 28 6.59 -6.85 -9.15
CA ASP A 28 7.86 -6.19 -8.86
C ASP A 28 8.16 -6.14 -7.34
N ILE A 29 8.25 -7.32 -6.71
CA ILE A 29 8.50 -7.49 -5.27
C ILE A 29 9.94 -7.91 -4.98
N ASP A 30 10.44 -7.53 -3.81
CA ASP A 30 11.76 -7.96 -3.35
C ASP A 30 11.63 -9.28 -2.59
N LEU A 31 12.40 -10.31 -3.00
CA LEU A 31 12.28 -11.66 -2.45
C LEU A 31 12.79 -11.79 -1.00
N VAL A 32 13.60 -10.83 -0.52
CA VAL A 32 14.28 -10.92 0.78
C VAL A 32 14.07 -9.66 1.61
N LEU A 33 14.95 -8.67 1.44
CA LEU A 33 14.93 -7.39 2.16
C LEU A 33 14.94 -6.27 1.13
N GLY A 34 14.12 -5.26 1.37
CA GLY A 34 13.95 -4.12 0.50
C GLY A 34 12.63 -3.42 0.74
N ASP A 35 12.45 -2.26 0.13
CA ASP A 35 11.23 -1.45 0.23
C ASP A 35 9.98 -2.21 -0.27
N PHE A 36 10.16 -3.22 -1.12
CA PHE A 36 9.07 -4.05 -1.66
C PHE A 36 9.11 -5.49 -1.13
N SER A 37 9.78 -5.73 -0.01
CA SER A 37 9.74 -7.01 0.69
C SER A 37 8.37 -7.23 1.33
N LYS A 38 7.92 -8.48 1.40
CA LYS A 38 6.61 -8.83 1.97
C LYS A 38 6.40 -8.23 3.37
N SER A 39 7.40 -8.31 4.24
CA SER A 39 7.30 -7.78 5.61
C SER A 39 7.07 -6.27 5.64
N ASN A 40 7.70 -5.52 4.72
CA ASN A 40 7.51 -4.08 4.61
C ASN A 40 6.11 -3.75 4.06
N LEU A 41 5.67 -4.47 3.02
CA LEU A 41 4.33 -4.32 2.43
C LEU A 41 3.23 -4.64 3.46
N ASP A 42 3.39 -5.71 4.23
CA ASP A 42 2.50 -6.07 5.34
C ASP A 42 2.45 -4.98 6.42
N THR A 43 3.59 -4.32 6.67
CA THR A 43 3.69 -3.22 7.65
C THR A 43 2.97 -1.98 7.15
N ILE A 44 3.17 -1.59 5.88
CA ILE A 44 2.49 -0.45 5.25
C ILE A 44 0.99 -0.64 5.26
N CYS A 45 0.52 -1.86 4.97
CA CYS A 45 -0.91 -2.18 4.98
C CYS A 45 -1.49 -2.39 6.39
N GLY A 46 -0.68 -2.28 7.46
CA GLY A 46 -1.14 -2.46 8.84
C GLY A 46 -1.48 -3.90 9.20
N PHE A 47 -1.03 -4.87 8.41
CA PHE A 47 -1.21 -6.31 8.65
C PHE A 47 -0.14 -6.88 9.59
N SER A 48 0.97 -6.15 9.76
CA SER A 48 2.03 -6.49 10.69
C SER A 48 1.61 -6.23 12.15
N TYR A 49 1.84 -7.21 13.02
CA TYR A 49 1.62 -7.09 14.46
C TYR A 49 2.96 -7.02 15.22
N PRO A 50 3.03 -6.26 16.33
CA PRO A 50 4.19 -6.31 17.21
C PRO A 50 4.42 -7.75 17.72
N GLU A 51 5.69 -8.17 17.83
CA GLU A 51 6.06 -9.57 18.07
C GLU A 51 5.45 -10.16 19.35
N ILE A 52 5.30 -9.34 20.40
CA ILE A 52 4.68 -9.75 21.67
C ILE A 52 3.24 -10.25 21.53
N TYR A 53 2.50 -9.80 20.49
CA TYR A 53 1.12 -10.19 20.25
C TYR A 53 0.99 -11.40 19.31
N LYS A 54 2.06 -11.77 18.58
CA LYS A 54 2.02 -12.89 17.60
C LYS A 54 1.78 -14.24 18.26
N ILE A 55 2.24 -14.42 19.51
CA ILE A 55 2.08 -15.66 20.28
C ILE A 55 0.60 -15.93 20.63
N TRP A 56 -0.21 -14.88 20.74
CA TRP A 56 -1.57 -14.95 21.29
C TRP A 56 -2.68 -14.80 20.24
N LYS A 57 -2.34 -14.49 18.98
CA LYS A 57 -3.33 -14.26 17.92
C LYS A 57 -3.54 -15.47 17.01
N LYS A 58 -4.80 -15.84 16.80
CA LYS A 58 -5.23 -16.64 15.65
C LYS A 58 -4.89 -15.90 14.36
N ASN A 59 -4.64 -16.64 13.27
CA ASN A 59 -4.38 -16.08 11.94
C ASN A 59 -5.39 -14.97 11.63
N PRO A 60 -4.94 -13.74 11.30
CA PRO A 60 -5.83 -12.63 11.04
C PRO A 60 -6.71 -12.95 9.83
N THR A 61 -7.99 -12.60 9.94
CA THR A 61 -8.91 -12.55 8.80
C THR A 61 -9.06 -11.09 8.36
N PHE A 62 -9.12 -10.89 7.05
CA PHE A 62 -9.22 -9.57 6.44
C PHE A 62 -10.52 -9.48 5.64
N THR A 63 -11.09 -8.29 5.59
CA THR A 63 -12.23 -7.99 4.73
C THR A 63 -11.76 -7.51 3.37
N SER A 64 -12.61 -7.56 2.36
CA SER A 64 -12.30 -6.94 1.05
C SER A 64 -11.96 -5.45 1.18
N LYS A 65 -12.52 -4.75 2.18
CA LYS A 65 -12.23 -3.34 2.42
C LYS A 65 -10.80 -3.12 2.92
N ASP A 66 -10.28 -4.05 3.72
CA ASP A 66 -8.89 -4.00 4.18
C ASP A 66 -7.91 -4.16 3.01
N ILE A 67 -8.24 -5.02 2.05
CA ILE A 67 -7.44 -5.20 0.82
C ILE A 67 -7.50 -3.95 -0.07
N GLU A 68 -8.68 -3.36 -0.24
CA GLU A 68 -8.85 -2.11 -0.97
C GLU A 68 -8.02 -0.97 -0.34
N ASN A 69 -8.10 -0.82 0.99
CA ASN A 69 -7.32 0.19 1.72
C ASN A 69 -5.81 -0.07 1.59
N CYS A 70 -5.37 -1.33 1.70
CA CYS A 70 -3.97 -1.71 1.49
C CYS A 70 -3.49 -1.34 0.08
N SER A 71 -4.31 -1.59 -0.95
CA SER A 71 -3.98 -1.22 -2.33
C SER A 71 -3.72 0.29 -2.49
N GLU A 72 -4.55 1.14 -1.88
CA GLU A 72 -4.33 2.60 -1.91
C GLU A 72 -3.11 3.02 -1.10
N LEU A 73 -2.90 2.46 0.10
CA LEU A 73 -1.71 2.74 0.91
C LEU A 73 -0.41 2.37 0.19
N LEU A 74 -0.39 1.22 -0.49
CA LEU A 74 0.76 0.80 -1.30
C LEU A 74 0.99 1.75 -2.46
N LYS A 75 -0.06 2.19 -3.14
CA LYS A 75 0.06 3.18 -4.22
C LYS A 75 0.65 4.49 -3.72
N GLU A 76 0.19 5.01 -2.58
CA GLU A 76 0.76 6.21 -1.95
C GLU A 76 2.23 6.01 -1.56
N TYR A 77 2.55 4.83 -1.01
CA TYR A 77 3.93 4.49 -0.65
C TYR A 77 4.84 4.46 -1.89
N LEU A 78 4.44 3.79 -2.97
CA LEU A 78 5.19 3.76 -4.22
C LEU A 78 5.40 5.16 -4.80
N GLN A 79 4.38 6.02 -4.75
CA GLN A 79 4.49 7.41 -5.16
C GLN A 79 5.50 8.18 -4.30
N SER A 80 5.55 7.92 -3.00
CA SER A 80 6.53 8.56 -2.11
C SER A 80 7.99 8.23 -2.48
N LEU A 81 8.21 7.03 -3.01
CA LEU A 81 9.50 6.55 -3.51
C LEU A 81 9.82 6.97 -4.96
N GLY A 82 8.93 7.73 -5.61
CA GLY A 82 9.14 8.25 -6.96
C GLY A 82 8.50 7.44 -8.08
N PHE A 83 7.77 6.36 -7.77
CA PHE A 83 7.08 5.51 -8.75
C PHE A 83 5.64 6.00 -9.01
N TYR A 84 5.49 7.21 -9.55
CA TYR A 84 4.16 7.80 -9.79
C TYR A 84 3.30 7.09 -10.83
N ARG A 85 3.95 6.33 -11.72
CA ARG A 85 3.25 5.52 -12.74
C ARG A 85 2.99 4.10 -12.27
N ALA A 86 3.24 3.78 -11.00
CA ALA A 86 2.99 2.46 -10.48
C ALA A 86 1.52 2.06 -10.60
N LYS A 87 1.29 0.77 -10.81
CA LYS A 87 -0.04 0.17 -10.85
C LYS A 87 -0.14 -0.88 -9.75
N ILE A 88 -1.18 -0.78 -8.94
CA ILE A 88 -1.54 -1.76 -7.93
C ILE A 88 -2.92 -2.29 -8.32
N ASP A 89 -3.02 -3.59 -8.57
CA ASP A 89 -4.28 -4.29 -8.80
C ASP A 89 -4.44 -5.37 -7.74
N TYR A 90 -5.67 -5.74 -7.39
CA TYR A 90 -5.93 -6.86 -6.48
C TYR A 90 -7.03 -7.78 -7.01
N GLU A 91 -6.91 -9.06 -6.68
CA GLU A 91 -7.92 -10.09 -6.93
C GLU A 91 -8.17 -10.86 -5.63
N ILE A 92 -9.44 -11.15 -5.32
CA ILE A 92 -9.83 -11.96 -4.17
C ILE A 92 -10.50 -13.22 -4.68
N LYS A 93 -9.92 -14.39 -4.37
CA LYS A 93 -10.44 -15.68 -4.79
C LYS A 93 -10.12 -16.75 -3.74
N ASN A 94 -11.11 -17.56 -3.37
CA ASN A 94 -10.95 -18.68 -2.43
C ASN A 94 -10.26 -18.27 -1.11
N ASP A 95 -10.72 -17.19 -0.46
CA ASP A 95 -10.13 -16.62 0.77
C ASP A 95 -8.67 -16.11 0.65
N ILE A 96 -8.16 -15.99 -0.58
CA ILE A 96 -6.81 -15.47 -0.88
C ILE A 96 -6.95 -14.13 -1.61
N ALA A 97 -6.33 -13.09 -1.07
CA ALA A 97 -6.12 -11.82 -1.77
C ALA A 97 -4.74 -11.82 -2.44
N THR A 98 -4.71 -11.67 -3.76
CA THR A 98 -3.49 -11.46 -4.53
C THR A 98 -3.39 -9.98 -4.88
N ILE A 99 -2.35 -9.31 -4.40
CA ILE A 99 -2.03 -7.91 -4.73
C ILE A 99 -0.88 -7.92 -5.75
N ASN A 100 -1.16 -7.43 -6.96
CA ASN A 100 -0.20 -7.32 -8.04
C ASN A 100 0.41 -5.92 -8.04
N ILE A 101 1.73 -5.86 -7.94
CA ILE A 101 2.50 -4.61 -7.87
C ILE A 101 3.33 -4.48 -9.15
N PHE A 102 3.10 -3.40 -9.88
CA PHE A 102 3.90 -3.00 -11.04
C PHE A 102 4.49 -1.62 -10.75
N ARG A 103 5.79 -1.54 -10.48
CA ARG A 103 6.44 -0.27 -10.10
C ARG A 103 6.49 0.70 -11.27
N ASN A 104 6.69 0.18 -12.47
CA ASN A 104 7.05 0.97 -13.64
C ASN A 104 8.30 1.84 -13.38
N GLU A 105 8.61 2.76 -14.30
CA GLU A 105 9.80 3.61 -14.15
C GLU A 105 9.61 4.70 -13.11
N ALA A 106 10.64 4.87 -12.26
CA ALA A 106 10.71 5.99 -11.33
C ALA A 106 10.88 7.32 -12.09
N ILE A 107 10.20 8.37 -11.62
CA ILE A 107 10.35 9.72 -12.17
C ILE A 107 11.70 10.29 -11.74
N LYS A 108 12.45 10.83 -12.71
CA LYS A 108 13.73 11.49 -12.48
C LYS A 108 13.61 13.01 -12.56
N VAL A 109 14.42 13.71 -11.78
CA VAL A 109 14.49 15.18 -11.77
C VAL A 109 15.14 15.68 -13.05
N SER A 110 14.36 16.30 -13.93
CA SER A 110 14.86 16.82 -15.21
C SER A 110 15.66 18.12 -15.05
N SER A 111 15.23 19.01 -14.17
CA SER A 111 15.87 20.28 -13.88
C SER A 111 15.45 20.82 -12.51
N ILE A 112 16.30 21.64 -11.91
CA ILE A 112 16.05 22.31 -10.64
C ILE A 112 16.23 23.81 -10.91
N LYS A 113 15.18 24.60 -10.64
CA LYS A 113 15.21 26.06 -10.73
C LYS A 113 14.92 26.63 -9.36
N VAL A 114 15.88 27.35 -8.82
CA VAL A 114 15.81 27.96 -7.50
C VAL A 114 16.75 29.16 -7.48
N GLU A 115 16.42 30.19 -6.70
CA GLU A 115 17.27 31.36 -6.50
C GLU A 115 18.56 30.96 -5.76
N ASP A 116 19.63 31.72 -5.99
CA ASP A 116 20.98 31.38 -5.51
C ASP A 116 21.04 31.23 -3.98
N GLU A 117 20.30 32.04 -3.24
CA GLU A 117 20.25 32.01 -1.79
C GLU A 117 19.69 30.70 -1.21
N TYR A 118 18.83 30.01 -1.97
CA TYR A 118 18.24 28.74 -1.56
C TYR A 118 18.89 27.49 -2.15
N LYS A 119 19.87 27.63 -3.07
CA LYS A 119 20.54 26.46 -3.69
C LYS A 119 21.12 25.48 -2.69
N LYS A 120 21.68 25.97 -1.58
CA LYS A 120 22.28 25.16 -0.51
C LYS A 120 21.28 24.28 0.26
N PHE A 121 20.00 24.60 0.15
CA PHE A 121 18.91 23.93 0.85
C PHE A 121 18.22 22.86 0.00
N VAL A 122 18.41 22.91 -1.32
CA VAL A 122 17.83 21.93 -2.23
C VAL A 122 18.72 20.70 -2.28
N ASN A 123 18.31 19.65 -1.56
CA ASN A 123 18.99 18.35 -1.57
C ASN A 123 18.52 17.49 -2.77
N PHE A 124 18.54 18.09 -3.96
CA PHE A 124 18.30 17.37 -5.20
C PHE A 124 19.41 17.53 -6.24
N ARG A 125 19.59 16.50 -7.08
CA ARG A 125 20.49 16.46 -8.22
C ARG A 125 19.70 16.16 -9.49
N LYS A 126 20.18 16.72 -10.61
CA LYS A 126 19.66 16.36 -11.94
C LYS A 126 19.81 14.85 -12.16
N ASP A 127 18.81 14.25 -12.81
CA ASP A 127 18.71 12.84 -13.19
C ASP A 127 18.58 11.84 -12.02
N GLU A 128 18.54 12.32 -10.78
CA GLU A 128 18.22 11.46 -9.64
C GLU A 128 16.70 11.17 -9.57
N VAL A 129 16.32 10.10 -8.88
CA VAL A 129 14.92 9.77 -8.61
C VAL A 129 14.28 10.81 -7.70
N PHE A 130 13.11 11.31 -8.08
CA PHE A 130 12.33 12.22 -7.25
C PHE A 130 11.71 11.44 -6.08
N ILE A 131 12.06 11.83 -4.85
CA ILE A 131 11.50 11.25 -3.61
C ILE A 131 10.77 12.37 -2.87
N SER A 132 9.49 12.14 -2.52
CA SER A 132 8.64 13.18 -1.94
C SER A 132 9.11 13.64 -0.55
N SER A 133 9.73 12.75 0.23
CA SER A 133 10.28 13.07 1.55
C SER A 133 11.42 14.08 1.45
N LYS A 134 12.39 13.88 0.54
CA LYS A 134 13.48 14.83 0.26
C LYS A 134 12.96 16.23 -0.09
N PHE A 135 11.87 16.29 -0.86
CA PHE A 135 11.23 17.56 -1.24
C PHE A 135 10.51 18.23 -0.07
N SER A 136 9.93 17.44 0.82
CA SER A 136 9.30 17.96 2.03
C SER A 136 10.34 18.46 3.03
N GLU A 137 11.48 17.79 3.13
CA GLU A 137 12.61 18.19 3.95
C GLU A 137 13.22 19.51 3.49
N SER A 138 13.34 19.75 2.18
CA SER A 138 13.85 21.02 1.64
C SER A 138 12.93 22.23 1.90
N LYS A 139 11.75 22.04 2.50
CA LYS A 139 10.81 23.11 2.87
C LYS A 139 10.79 23.44 4.37
N LYS A 140 11.44 22.65 5.21
CA LYS A 140 11.40 22.83 6.69
C LYS A 140 12.44 23.85 7.19
N ILE A 141 12.87 24.74 6.30
CA ILE A 141 13.91 25.75 6.55
C ILE A 141 13.27 27.08 6.93
#